data_AF-A0A970QKV6-F1
#
_entry.id   AF-A0A970QKV6-F1
#
_cell.length_a   1.000
_cell.length_b   1.000
_cell.length_c   1.000
_cell.angle_alpha   90.00
_cell.angle_beta   90.00
_cell.angle_gamma   90.00
#
_symmetry.space_group_name_H-M   'P 1'
#
loop_
_entity.id
_entity.type
_entity.pdbx_description
1 polymer ?
#
loop_
_entity_poly.entity_id
_entity_poly.type
_entity_poly.pdbx_seq_one_letter_code
_entity_poly.pdbx_strand_id
1 'polypeptide(L)'
;MNRRKARRIGIAIVVVVLFFAGYSFFFRTYFDSQEYLLLAYEYTGRDPTIVDWEYPDFEIINHKGRLTIHIIFHTTEDLTRGPIGLYIDPFKKAVVDTDPRSDAAGKHEQTS
;
A
#
# COMPACT_ATOMS: atom_id res chain seq x y z
N MET A 1 -14.85 -32.49 32.92
CA MET A 1 -13.87 -31.47 32.46
C MET A 1 -13.53 -30.54 33.61
N ASN A 2 -12.24 -30.38 33.95
CA ASN A 2 -11.80 -29.62 35.13
C ASN A 2 -12.21 -28.14 35.03
N ARG A 3 -12.88 -27.55 36.04
CA ARG A 3 -13.34 -26.13 36.03
C ARG A 3 -12.22 -25.13 35.68
N ARG A 4 -10.98 -25.43 36.07
CA ARG A 4 -9.78 -24.65 35.69
C ARG A 4 -9.42 -24.74 34.20
N LYS A 5 -9.62 -25.89 33.55
CA LYS A 5 -9.42 -26.05 32.09
C LYS A 5 -10.51 -25.31 31.31
N ALA A 6 -11.77 -25.42 31.72
CA ALA A 6 -12.88 -24.72 31.07
C ALA A 6 -12.70 -23.18 31.09
N ARG A 7 -12.27 -22.62 32.24
CA ARG A 7 -11.98 -21.18 32.35
C ARG A 7 -10.82 -20.73 31.44
N ARG A 8 -9.75 -21.51 31.32
CA ARG A 8 -8.62 -21.20 30.43
C ARG A 8 -9.02 -21.22 28.96
N ILE A 9 -9.83 -22.21 28.56
CA ILE A 9 -10.37 -22.30 27.19
C ILE A 9 -11.27 -21.09 26.89
N GLY A 10 -12.14 -20.70 27.83
CA GLY A 10 -12.97 -19.50 27.67
C GLY A 10 -12.15 -18.22 27.45
N ILE A 11 -11.09 -18.02 28.24
CA ILE A 11 -10.18 -16.87 28.05
C ILE A 11 -9.49 -16.94 26.69
N ALA A 12 -8.99 -18.10 26.28
CA ALA A 12 -8.35 -18.27 24.99
C ALA A 12 -9.30 -17.92 23.83
N ILE A 13 -10.57 -18.36 23.89
CA ILE A 13 -11.58 -18.01 22.90
C ILE A 13 -11.80 -16.49 22.87
N VAL A 14 -11.96 -15.84 24.02
CA VAL A 14 -12.14 -14.39 24.09
C VAL A 14 -10.95 -13.64 23.49
N VAL A 15 -9.72 -14.04 23.83
CA VAL A 15 -8.50 -13.43 23.28
C VAL A 15 -8.43 -13.61 21.76
N VAL A 16 -8.75 -14.80 21.27
CA VAL A 16 -8.77 -15.09 19.83
C VAL A 16 -9.82 -14.25 19.12
N VAL A 17 -11.04 -14.16 19.66
CA VAL A 17 -12.11 -13.33 19.09
C VAL A 17 -11.72 -11.86 19.07
N LEU A 18 -11.15 -11.34 20.17
CA LEU A 18 -10.68 -9.95 20.23
C LEU A 18 -9.53 -9.70 19.26
N PHE A 19 -8.60 -10.64 19.11
CA PHE A 19 -7.52 -10.56 18.14
C PHE A 19 -8.06 -10.50 16.71
N PHE A 20 -8.98 -11.40 16.34
CA PHE A 20 -9.59 -11.39 15.01
C PHE A 20 -10.47 -10.16 14.76
N ALA A 21 -11.21 -9.69 15.76
CA ALA A 21 -12.00 -8.47 15.66
C ALA A 21 -11.11 -7.23 15.47
N GLY A 22 -10.03 -7.13 16.25
CA GLY A 22 -9.04 -6.05 16.11
C GLY A 22 -8.31 -6.11 14.77
N TYR A 23 -7.89 -7.31 14.34
CA TYR A 23 -7.28 -7.53 13.02
C TYR A 23 -8.23 -7.15 11.88
N SER A 24 -9.50 -7.57 11.97
CA SER A 24 -10.53 -7.24 10.97
C SER A 24 -10.81 -5.75 10.92
N PHE A 25 -10.88 -5.08 12.08
CA PHE A 25 -11.04 -3.63 12.15
C PHE A 25 -9.84 -2.91 11.55
N PHE A 26 -8.62 -3.31 11.92
CA PHE A 26 -7.38 -2.75 11.36
C PHE A 26 -7.33 -2.90 9.83
N PHE A 27 -7.66 -4.09 9.32
CA PHE A 27 -7.71 -4.32 7.88
C PHE A 27 -8.80 -3.46 7.22
N ARG A 28 -10.02 -3.39 7.76
CA ARG A 28 -11.06 -2.54 7.18
C ARG A 28 -10.73 -1.04 7.19
N THR A 29 -10.02 -0.56 8.22
CA THR A 29 -9.73 0.87 8.38
C THR A 29 -8.52 1.33 7.57
N TYR A 30 -7.49 0.49 7.46
CA TYR A 30 -6.21 0.86 6.84
C TYR A 30 -5.93 0.13 5.51
N PHE A 31 -6.78 -0.79 5.08
CA PHE A 31 -6.73 -1.44 3.77
C PHE A 31 -7.98 -1.12 2.93
N ASP A 32 -8.56 0.08 3.06
CA ASP A 32 -9.48 0.58 2.04
C ASP A 32 -8.69 0.93 0.79
N SER A 33 -8.36 -0.10 -0.01
CA SER A 33 -7.44 -0.02 -1.13
C SER A 33 -7.84 1.05 -2.13
N GLN A 34 -9.14 1.28 -2.33
CA GLN A 34 -9.67 2.24 -3.28
C GLN A 34 -9.23 3.68 -2.96
N GLU A 35 -9.24 4.07 -1.68
CA GLU A 35 -8.82 5.42 -1.27
C GLU A 35 -7.31 5.63 -1.48
N TYR A 36 -6.49 4.62 -1.19
CA TYR A 36 -5.05 4.69 -1.43
C TYR A 36 -4.70 4.72 -2.92
N LEU A 37 -5.44 3.94 -3.73
CA LEU A 37 -5.27 3.89 -5.18
C LEU A 37 -5.66 5.21 -5.85
N LEU A 38 -6.80 5.79 -5.45
CA LEU A 38 -7.24 7.09 -5.95
C LEU A 38 -6.25 8.18 -5.55
N LEU A 39 -5.80 8.21 -4.29
CA LEU A 39 -4.79 9.16 -3.83
C LEU A 39 -3.50 9.05 -4.65
N ALA A 40 -3.04 7.82 -4.90
CA ALA A 40 -1.84 7.55 -5.67
C ALA A 40 -2.00 8.02 -7.13
N TYR A 41 -3.12 7.71 -7.77
CA TYR A 41 -3.42 8.11 -9.14
C TYR A 41 -3.60 9.63 -9.29
N GLU A 42 -4.19 10.30 -8.31
CA GLU A 42 -4.29 11.76 -8.31
C GLU A 42 -2.92 12.42 -8.12
N TYR A 43 -2.04 11.81 -7.31
CA TYR A 43 -0.68 12.31 -7.11
C TYR A 43 0.16 12.28 -8.39
N THR A 44 -0.06 11.32 -9.29
CA THR A 44 0.61 11.30 -10.60
C THR A 44 0.08 12.36 -11.58
N GLY A 45 -0.90 13.16 -11.18
CA GLY A 45 -1.59 14.09 -12.07
C GLY A 45 -2.54 13.38 -13.04
N ARG A 46 -2.96 12.15 -12.71
CA ARG A 46 -3.77 11.28 -13.57
C ARG A 46 -3.08 11.01 -14.91
N ASP A 47 -1.81 10.61 -14.82
CA ASP A 47 -0.96 10.36 -15.98
C ASP A 47 -1.67 9.41 -16.97
N PRO A 48 -1.97 9.84 -18.22
CA PRO A 48 -2.71 9.03 -19.18
C PRO A 48 -1.91 7.82 -19.68
N THR A 49 -0.60 7.76 -19.43
CA THR A 49 0.20 6.59 -19.80
C THR A 49 -0.03 5.40 -18.87
N ILE A 50 -0.66 5.59 -17.72
CA ILE A 50 -0.95 4.51 -16.77
C ILE A 50 -2.00 3.58 -17.38
N VAL A 51 -1.66 2.30 -17.52
CA VAL A 51 -2.50 1.29 -18.19
C VAL A 51 -3.69 0.90 -17.32
N ASP A 52 -3.45 0.65 -16.05
CA ASP A 52 -4.46 0.24 -15.08
C ASP A 52 -4.10 0.80 -13.70
N TRP A 53 -4.81 1.86 -13.29
CA TRP A 53 -4.61 2.49 -11.99
C TRP A 53 -5.44 1.84 -10.88
N GLU A 54 -6.47 1.04 -11.23
CA GLU A 54 -7.33 0.34 -10.27
C GLU A 54 -6.66 -0.95 -9.76
N TYR A 55 -5.78 -1.55 -10.58
CA TYR A 55 -5.06 -2.78 -10.25
C TYR A 55 -3.53 -2.67 -10.43
N PRO A 56 -2.85 -1.75 -9.72
CA PRO A 56 -1.40 -1.68 -9.73
C PRO A 56 -0.78 -2.80 -8.89
N ASP A 57 0.50 -3.04 -9.12
CA ASP A 57 1.30 -3.84 -8.21
C ASP A 57 1.53 -3.08 -6.90
N PHE A 58 1.49 -3.78 -5.77
CA PHE A 58 1.74 -3.16 -4.48
C PHE A 58 2.51 -4.07 -3.53
N GLU A 59 3.32 -3.46 -2.68
CA GLU A 59 4.11 -4.15 -1.67
C GLU A 59 4.08 -3.36 -0.35
N ILE A 60 4.11 -4.07 0.78
CA ILE A 60 4.29 -3.43 2.09
C ILE A 60 5.75 -3.57 2.49
N ILE A 61 6.45 -2.45 2.52
CA ILE A 61 7.89 -2.40 2.78
C ILE A 61 8.20 -1.48 3.95
N ASN A 62 9.41 -1.63 4.49
CA ASN A 62 9.98 -0.63 5.39
C ASN A 62 10.81 0.36 4.56
N HIS A 63 10.25 1.55 4.32
CA HIS A 63 10.94 2.62 3.61
C HIS A 63 11.40 3.69 4.60
N LYS A 64 12.70 3.97 4.64
CA LYS A 64 13.30 5.00 5.53
C LYS A 64 12.87 4.87 7.01
N GLY A 65 12.73 3.63 7.51
CA GLY A 65 12.36 3.35 8.89
C GLY A 65 10.86 3.45 9.19
N ARG A 66 10.00 3.52 8.15
CA ARG A 66 8.54 3.60 8.28
C ARG A 66 7.88 2.48 7.49
N LEU A 67 6.85 1.88 8.09
CA LEU A 67 5.96 0.97 7.37
C LEU A 67 5.24 1.76 6.27
N THR A 68 5.39 1.33 5.02
CA THR A 68 4.97 2.08 3.84
C THR A 68 4.36 1.11 2.83
N ILE A 69 3.31 1.54 2.16
CA ILE A 69 2.76 0.85 0.99
C ILE A 69 3.48 1.41 -0.24
N HIS A 70 4.20 0.56 -0.96
CA HIS A 70 4.78 0.88 -2.25
C HIS A 70 3.77 0.48 -3.33
N ILE A 71 3.29 1.44 -4.12
CA ILE A 71 2.37 1.23 -5.24
C ILE A 71 3.16 1.45 -6.54
N ILE A 72 3.04 0.54 -7.49
CA ILE A 72 3.76 0.54 -8.75
C ILE A 72 2.74 0.57 -9.89
N PHE A 73 2.66 1.70 -10.58
CA PHE A 73 1.84 1.84 -11.78
C PHE A 73 2.64 1.47 -13.02
N HIS A 74 2.11 0.50 -13.77
CA HIS A 74 2.57 0.18 -15.11
C HIS A 74 2.08 1.20 -16.12
N THR A 75 2.97 1.59 -17.02
CA THR A 75 2.71 2.55 -18.08
C THR A 75 2.83 1.91 -19.46
N THR A 76 2.18 2.50 -20.45
CA THR A 76 2.35 2.14 -21.87
C THR A 76 3.79 2.31 -22.36
N GLU A 77 4.60 3.05 -21.60
CA GLU A 77 5.98 3.43 -21.92
C GLU A 77 6.98 2.77 -20.96
N ASP A 78 6.63 1.66 -20.30
CA ASP A 78 7.50 1.02 -19.29
C ASP A 78 8.92 0.70 -19.79
N LEU A 79 9.09 0.47 -21.09
CA LEU A 79 10.41 0.21 -21.69
C LEU A 79 11.30 1.45 -21.81
N THR A 80 10.71 2.64 -21.93
CA THR A 80 11.41 3.92 -22.10
C THR A 80 11.40 4.75 -20.82
N ARG A 81 10.24 4.80 -20.16
CA ARG A 81 9.99 5.58 -18.95
C ARG A 81 10.05 4.78 -17.65
N GLY A 82 9.88 3.46 -17.72
CA GLY A 82 9.75 2.64 -16.52
C GLY A 82 8.46 2.91 -15.75
N PRO A 83 8.14 2.05 -14.78
CA PRO A 83 6.93 2.18 -13.98
C PRO A 83 7.00 3.36 -13.01
N ILE A 84 5.84 3.91 -12.66
CA ILE A 84 5.69 4.98 -11.67
C ILE A 84 5.49 4.36 -10.29
N GLY A 85 6.49 4.46 -9.42
CA GLY A 85 6.45 3.96 -8.05
C GLY A 85 6.15 5.08 -7.05
N LEU A 86 5.21 4.85 -6.14
CA LEU A 86 4.83 5.77 -5.08
C LEU A 86 4.89 5.09 -3.71
N TYR A 87 5.42 5.80 -2.72
CA TYR A 87 5.49 5.35 -1.33
C TYR A 87 4.42 6.07 -0.51
N ILE A 88 3.54 5.32 0.12
CA ILE A 88 2.38 5.84 0.86
C ILE A 88 2.46 5.44 2.33
N ASP A 89 2.27 6.41 3.22
CA ASP A 89 2.11 6.16 4.65
C ASP A 89 0.69 5.61 4.91
N PRO A 90 0.53 4.35 5.33
CA PRO A 90 -0.79 3.73 5.51
C PRO A 90 -1.59 4.39 6.63
N PHE A 91 -0.92 4.98 7.63
CA PHE A 91 -1.59 5.60 8.78
C PHE A 91 -2.05 7.02 8.48
N LYS A 92 -1.26 7.76 7.68
CA LYS A 92 -1.57 9.14 7.33
C LYS A 92 -2.35 9.29 6.02
N LYS A 93 -2.45 8.21 5.22
CA LYS A 93 -3.05 8.23 3.88
C LYS A 93 -2.46 9.35 3.02
N ALA A 94 -1.13 9.38 2.95
CA ALA A 94 -0.40 10.42 2.24
C ALA A 94 0.79 9.82 1.50
N VAL A 95 1.06 10.30 0.30
CA VAL A 95 2.29 9.99 -0.44
C VAL A 95 3.45 10.66 0.30
N VAL A 96 4.46 9.87 0.67
CA VAL A 96 5.63 10.32 1.43
C VAL A 96 6.89 10.40 0.59
N ASP A 97 6.94 9.67 -0.52
CA ASP A 97 8.09 9.62 -1.41
C ASP A 97 7.72 9.01 -2.77
N THR A 98 8.57 9.20 -3.77
CA THR A 98 8.46 8.60 -5.12
C THR A 98 9.62 7.65 -5.36
N ASP A 99 9.40 6.58 -6.13
CA ASP A 99 10.51 5.69 -6.54
C ASP A 99 11.43 6.47 -7.50
N PRO A 100 12.74 6.60 -7.19
CA PRO A 100 13.68 7.33 -8.04
C PRO A 100 13.83 6.75 -9.45
N ARG A 101 13.40 5.51 -9.71
CA ARG A 101 13.32 4.95 -11.08
C ARG A 101 12.32 5.70 -11.95
N SER A 102 11.27 6.26 -11.35
CA SER A 102 10.23 7.01 -12.03
C SER A 102 10.68 8.42 -12.43
N ASP A 103 11.62 9.01 -11.69
CA ASP A 103 12.21 10.33 -11.98
C ASP A 103 13.27 10.30 -13.09
N ALA A 104 13.92 9.15 -13.29
CA ALA A 104 15.01 9.00 -14.25
C ALA A 104 14.53 9.15 -15.71
N ALA A 105 13.28 8.82 -15.97
CA ALA A 105 12.76 8.80 -17.32
C ALA A 105 12.30 10.14 -17.88
N GLY A 106 11.90 11.08 -17.02
CA GLY A 106 11.60 12.45 -17.45
C GLY A 106 12.84 13.28 -17.78
N LYS A 107 14.05 12.80 -17.43
CA LYS A 107 15.31 13.54 -17.62
C LYS A 107 16.08 13.19 -18.89
N HIS A 108 15.73 12.10 -19.58
CA HIS A 108 16.44 11.72 -20.81
C HIS A 108 15.97 12.48 -22.06
N GLU A 109 14.87 13.23 -21.99
CA GLU A 109 14.34 13.98 -23.15
C GLU A 109 14.86 15.44 -23.28
N GLN A 110 15.66 15.94 -22.34
CA GLN A 110 16.21 17.32 -22.42
C GLN A 110 17.69 17.40 -22.84
N THR A 111 18.32 16.28 -23.18
CA THR A 111 19.69 16.25 -23.71
C THR A 111 19.81 15.26 -24.86
N SER A 112 19.31 15.63 -26.04
CA SER A 112 19.83 15.20 -27.35
C SER A 112 19.38 16.16 -28.44
#